data_AF-A0A661I856-F1
#
_entry.id   AF-A0A661I856-F1
#
_cell.length_a   1.000
_cell.length_b   1.000
_cell.length_c   1.000
_cell.angle_alpha   90.00
_cell.angle_beta   90.00
_cell.angle_gamma   90.00
#
_symmetry.space_group_name_H-M   'P 1'
#
loop_
_entity.id
_entity.type
_entity.pdbx_description
1 polymer ?
#
loop_
_entity_poly.entity_id
_entity_poly.type
_entity_poly.pdbx_seq_one_letter_code
_entity_poly.pdbx_strand_id
1 'polypeptide(L)'
;MYESGNYDYISNRINRTIPVGLDVEIFNFHILETMYKNASNDYEKEHVTPYIYLTKKDSYKIGSCEEEEDNSKYRLTLDEEDDYIAIKEVYKQFEDSVDFSYQELIDMLKANPYIYNLNHHVTQKEVIS
;
A
#
# COMPACT_ATOMS: atom_id res chain seq x y z
N MET A 1 -17.30 -3.50 -1.94
CA MET A 1 -16.68 -3.67 -0.60
C MET A 1 -16.94 -2.48 0.30
N TYR A 2 -16.55 -1.25 -0.07
CA TYR A 2 -16.76 -0.03 0.74
C TYR A 2 -18.23 0.23 1.09
N GLU A 3 -19.07 0.47 0.07
CA GLU A 3 -20.49 0.76 0.29
C GLU A 3 -21.26 -0.46 0.82
N SER A 4 -21.00 -1.65 0.26
CA SER A 4 -21.65 -2.89 0.66
C SER A 4 -21.35 -3.31 2.10
N GLY A 5 -20.15 -2.99 2.60
CA GLY A 5 -19.70 -3.30 3.94
C GLY A 5 -20.05 -2.23 4.97
N ASN A 6 -20.58 -1.07 4.54
CA ASN A 6 -20.83 0.10 5.38
C ASN A 6 -19.61 0.44 6.24
N TYR A 7 -18.44 0.56 5.60
CA TYR A 7 -17.18 0.95 6.23
C TYR A 7 -16.97 2.46 6.11
N ASP A 8 -16.34 3.06 7.12
CA ASP A 8 -15.93 4.47 7.10
C ASP A 8 -14.58 4.63 6.38
N TYR A 9 -13.74 3.61 6.48
CA TYR A 9 -12.40 3.59 5.91
C TYR A 9 -12.06 2.18 5.43
N ILE A 10 -11.52 2.07 4.23
CA ILE A 10 -11.01 0.81 3.67
C ILE A 10 -9.59 1.02 3.16
N SER A 11 -8.73 0.06 3.43
CA SER A 11 -7.40 0.01 2.81
C SER A 11 -6.89 -1.41 2.65
N ASN A 12 -6.01 -1.64 1.68
CA ASN A 12 -5.21 -2.86 1.55
C ASN A 12 -3.90 -2.83 2.37
N ARG A 13 -3.65 -1.75 3.13
CA ARG A 13 -2.46 -1.58 3.96
C ARG A 13 -2.64 -2.06 5.41
N ILE A 14 -3.87 -2.24 5.89
CA ILE A 14 -4.17 -2.59 7.30
C ILE A 14 -3.66 -3.99 7.64
N ASN A 15 -4.15 -5.01 6.92
CA ASN A 15 -3.56 -6.35 6.93
C ASN A 15 -2.97 -6.58 5.53
N ARG A 16 -1.70 -6.25 5.38
CA ARG A 16 -1.07 -6.25 4.05
C ARG A 16 -0.89 -7.67 3.52
N THR A 17 -1.53 -7.95 2.40
CA THR A 17 -1.35 -9.15 1.56
C THR A 17 -1.04 -8.79 0.10
N ILE A 18 -1.17 -7.52 -0.26
CA ILE A 18 -0.89 -6.96 -1.60
C ILE A 18 0.53 -6.36 -1.61
N PRO A 19 1.26 -6.39 -2.74
CA PRO A 19 2.58 -5.78 -2.87
C PRO A 19 2.67 -4.36 -2.31
N VAL A 20 3.78 -4.04 -1.66
CA VAL A 20 4.08 -2.67 -1.21
C VAL A 20 4.20 -1.76 -2.42
N GLY A 21 3.59 -0.56 -2.36
CA GLY A 21 3.55 0.39 -3.48
C GLY A 21 2.26 0.36 -4.30
N LEU A 22 1.41 -0.65 -4.10
CA LEU A 22 0.06 -0.73 -4.69
C LEU A 22 -1.03 -0.37 -3.67
N ASP A 23 -0.70 0.52 -2.74
CA ASP A 23 -1.59 0.88 -1.63
C ASP A 23 -2.77 1.71 -2.09
N VAL A 24 -3.94 1.38 -1.56
CA VAL A 24 -5.20 2.07 -1.79
C VAL A 24 -5.85 2.35 -0.44
N GLU A 25 -6.31 3.58 -0.27
CA GLU A 25 -7.03 4.07 0.91
C GLU A 25 -8.30 4.79 0.45
N ILE A 26 -9.45 4.38 0.98
CA ILE A 26 -10.78 4.87 0.59
C ILE A 26 -11.51 5.35 1.84
N PHE A 27 -11.94 6.61 1.82
CA PHE A 27 -12.77 7.24 2.84
C PHE A 27 -13.53 8.42 2.21
N ASN A 28 -14.61 8.85 2.86
CA ASN A 28 -15.36 10.01 2.39
C ASN A 28 -14.68 11.35 2.77
N PHE A 29 -15.07 12.42 2.07
CA PHE A 29 -14.51 13.76 2.31
C PHE A 29 -14.75 14.28 3.74
N HIS A 30 -15.87 13.93 4.38
CA HIS A 30 -16.16 14.39 5.74
C HIS A 30 -15.16 13.82 6.76
N ILE A 31 -14.69 12.59 6.56
CA ILE A 31 -13.63 11.99 7.37
C ILE A 31 -12.32 12.75 7.15
N LEU A 32 -11.98 13.13 5.92
CA LEU A 32 -10.81 13.99 5.64
C LEU A 32 -10.87 15.32 6.40
N GLU A 33 -12.02 15.99 6.35
CA GLU A 33 -12.23 17.25 7.07
C GLU A 33 -12.08 17.07 8.60
N THR A 34 -12.60 15.95 9.11
CA THR A 34 -12.48 15.59 10.53
C THR A 34 -11.01 15.36 10.91
N MET A 35 -10.25 14.61 10.11
CA MET A 35 -8.82 14.38 10.34
C MET A 35 -8.07 15.71 10.36
N TYR A 36 -8.28 16.56 9.35
CA TYR A 36 -7.62 17.87 9.24
C TYR A 36 -7.87 18.77 10.46
N LYS A 37 -9.10 18.80 10.99
CA LYS A 37 -9.46 19.65 12.14
C LYS A 37 -8.98 19.12 13.49
N ASN A 38 -8.78 17.81 13.62
CA ASN A 38 -8.58 17.15 14.92
C ASN A 38 -7.21 16.48 15.08
N ALA A 39 -6.46 16.25 14.00
CA ALA A 39 -5.10 15.74 14.07
C ALA A 39 -4.18 16.72 14.82
N SER A 40 -3.51 16.23 15.85
CA SER A 40 -2.77 17.09 16.79
C SER A 40 -1.26 17.02 16.59
N ASN A 41 -0.73 15.86 16.18
CA ASN A 41 0.68 15.69 15.84
C ASN A 41 0.92 15.90 14.34
N ASP A 42 2.17 16.17 13.99
CA ASP A 42 2.55 16.50 12.61
C ASP A 42 2.56 15.27 11.70
N TYR A 43 2.87 14.09 12.24
CA TYR A 43 2.82 12.82 11.52
C TYR A 43 1.43 12.51 10.95
N GLU A 44 0.38 12.69 11.74
CA GLU A 44 -1.01 12.55 11.30
C GLU A 44 -1.41 13.58 10.24
N LYS A 45 -0.85 14.79 10.29
CA LYS A 45 -1.15 15.83 9.29
C LYS A 45 -0.45 15.55 7.97
N GLU A 46 0.78 15.04 8.02
CA GLU A 46 1.56 14.67 6.84
C GLU A 46 1.00 13.42 6.16
N HIS A 47 0.69 12.39 6.93
CA HIS A 47 0.28 11.08 6.39
C HIS A 47 -1.24 10.85 6.39
N VAL A 48 -2.01 11.77 6.97
CA VAL A 48 -3.48 11.85 6.93
C VAL A 48 -4.21 10.68 7.61
N THR A 49 -4.16 9.48 7.02
CA THR A 49 -4.88 8.30 7.47
C THR A 49 -4.44 7.70 8.81
N PRO A 50 -3.21 7.92 9.36
CA PRO A 50 -2.87 7.45 10.70
C PRO A 50 -3.82 7.92 11.80
N TYR A 51 -4.45 9.08 11.63
CA TYR A 51 -5.48 9.54 12.58
C TYR A 51 -6.60 8.51 12.77
N ILE A 52 -7.02 7.84 11.68
CA ILE A 52 -8.11 6.86 11.70
C ILE A 52 -7.70 5.62 12.49
N TYR A 53 -6.55 5.01 12.18
CA TYR A 53 -6.21 3.68 12.70
C TYR A 53 -5.25 3.68 13.89
N LEU A 54 -4.54 4.79 14.19
CA LEU A 54 -3.71 4.93 15.39
C LEU A 54 -4.47 5.67 16.52
N THR A 55 -5.12 6.79 16.21
CA THR A 55 -5.64 7.71 17.23
C THR A 55 -7.13 7.54 17.50
N LYS A 56 -7.92 7.19 16.48
CA LYS A 56 -9.39 7.05 16.58
C LYS A 56 -9.91 5.71 16.09
N LYS A 57 -9.13 4.65 16.25
CA LYS A 57 -9.47 3.30 15.73
C LYS A 57 -10.87 2.84 16.12
N ASP A 58 -11.28 3.05 17.36
CA ASP A 58 -12.59 2.63 17.88
C ASP A 58 -13.76 3.53 17.42
N SER A 59 -13.47 4.66 16.77
CA SER A 59 -14.46 5.61 16.26
C SER A 59 -14.84 5.37 14.80
N TYR A 60 -14.14 4.47 14.10
CA TYR A 60 -14.34 4.21 12.68
C TYR A 60 -14.52 2.73 12.41
N LYS A 61 -15.44 2.41 11.51
CA LYS A 61 -15.56 1.07 10.96
C LYS A 61 -14.55 0.87 9.84
N ILE A 62 -13.44 0.22 10.19
CA ILE A 62 -12.29 -0.02 9.31
C ILE A 62 -12.42 -1.38 8.62
N GLY A 63 -12.27 -1.39 7.30
CA GLY A 63 -12.18 -2.62 6.49
C GLY A 63 -10.79 -2.80 5.91
N SER A 64 -10.37 -4.05 5.78
CA SER A 64 -9.12 -4.44 5.14
C SER A 64 -9.41 -5.16 3.83
N CYS A 65 -8.76 -4.75 2.75
CA CYS A 65 -8.82 -5.47 1.47
C CYS A 65 -7.65 -6.45 1.41
N GLU A 66 -7.95 -7.75 1.40
CA GLU A 66 -6.95 -8.80 1.49
C GLU A 66 -7.05 -9.77 0.32
N GLU A 67 -5.92 -10.32 -0.09
CA GLU A 67 -5.82 -11.43 -1.04
C GLU A 67 -5.75 -12.77 -0.31
N GLU A 68 -6.17 -13.84 -0.99
CA GLU A 68 -6.07 -15.20 -0.44
C GLU A 68 -4.61 -15.65 -0.29
N GLU A 69 -3.74 -15.22 -1.21
CA GLU A 69 -2.30 -15.45 -1.16
C GLU A 69 -1.58 -14.19 -0.71
N ASP A 70 -0.61 -14.35 0.19
CA ASP A 70 0.21 -13.24 0.67
C ASP A 70 1.31 -12.87 -0.34
N ASN A 71 1.07 -11.80 -1.09
CA ASN A 71 2.00 -11.17 -2.02
C ASN A 71 2.69 -9.93 -1.43
N SER A 72 2.56 -9.66 -0.13
CA SER A 72 3.10 -8.47 0.54
C SER A 72 4.63 -8.36 0.51
N LYS A 73 5.32 -9.48 0.26
CA LYS A 73 6.78 -9.55 0.11
C LYS A 73 7.31 -8.74 -1.07
N TYR A 74 6.51 -8.53 -2.13
CA TYR A 74 6.98 -7.79 -3.29
C TYR A 74 6.95 -6.28 -3.01
N ARG A 75 8.10 -5.63 -3.18
CA ARG A 75 8.27 -4.19 -2.99
C ARG A 75 8.29 -3.49 -4.34
N LEU A 76 7.21 -2.78 -4.66
CA LEU A 76 6.97 -2.06 -5.92
C LEU A 76 6.74 -0.56 -5.65
N THR A 77 7.58 0.02 -4.80
CA THR A 77 7.66 1.48 -4.54
C THR A 77 8.91 2.04 -5.21
N LEU A 78 9.16 3.34 -5.11
CA LEU A 78 10.30 4.03 -5.74
C LEU A 78 10.96 4.99 -4.74
N ASP A 79 11.53 4.43 -3.65
CA ASP A 79 12.14 5.23 -2.58
C ASP A 79 13.68 5.18 -2.59
N GLU A 80 14.27 4.06 -3.03
CA GLU A 80 15.72 3.81 -3.05
C GLU A 80 16.20 3.37 -4.44
N GLU A 81 17.53 3.33 -4.68
CA GLU A 81 18.07 2.95 -6.00
C GLU A 81 17.71 1.51 -6.39
N ASP A 82 17.73 0.58 -5.44
CA ASP A 82 17.37 -0.82 -5.69
C ASP A 82 15.89 -0.99 -6.04
N ASP A 83 15.01 -0.11 -5.53
CA ASP A 83 13.60 -0.07 -5.92
C ASP A 83 13.46 0.30 -7.40
N TYR A 84 14.23 1.29 -7.86
CA TYR A 84 14.28 1.66 -9.27
C TYR A 84 14.78 0.51 -10.15
N ILE A 85 15.84 -0.19 -9.73
CA ILE A 85 16.39 -1.34 -10.46
C ILE A 85 15.34 -2.46 -10.56
N ALA A 86 14.64 -2.76 -9.46
CA ALA A 86 13.56 -3.76 -9.45
C ALA A 86 12.42 -3.37 -10.40
N ILE A 87 11.93 -2.13 -10.34
CA ILE A 87 10.87 -1.63 -11.24
C ILE A 87 11.31 -1.73 -12.71
N LYS A 88 12.56 -1.39 -13.04
CA LYS A 88 13.05 -1.55 -14.42
C LYS A 88 13.02 -2.99 -14.89
N GLU A 89 13.44 -3.94 -14.05
CA GLU A 89 13.39 -5.35 -14.42
C GLU A 89 11.94 -5.84 -14.57
N VAL A 90 10.99 -5.35 -13.76
CA VAL A 90 9.55 -5.61 -13.95
C VAL A 90 9.09 -5.16 -15.34
N TYR A 91 9.30 -3.90 -15.71
CA TYR A 91 8.86 -3.39 -17.01
C TYR A 91 9.55 -4.08 -18.18
N LYS A 92 10.82 -4.45 -18.03
CA LYS A 92 11.56 -5.22 -19.03
C LYS A 92 10.97 -6.61 -19.29
N GLN A 93 10.37 -7.27 -18.28
CA GLN A 93 9.66 -8.54 -18.48
C GLN A 93 8.38 -8.36 -19.33
N PHE A 94 7.86 -7.15 -19.40
CA PHE A 94 6.70 -6.77 -20.21
C PHE A 94 7.08 -5.99 -21.48
N GLU A 95 8.34 -6.06 -21.93
CA GLU A 95 8.82 -5.33 -23.11
C GLU A 95 8.56 -3.80 -23.03
N ASP A 96 8.70 -3.24 -21.83
CA ASP A 96 8.38 -1.84 -21.48
C ASP A 96 6.91 -1.45 -21.72
N SER A 97 6.02 -2.43 -21.89
CA SER A 97 4.57 -2.22 -21.92
C SER A 97 4.05 -1.85 -20.53
N VAL A 98 3.05 -0.98 -20.51
CA VAL A 98 2.26 -0.63 -19.33
C VAL A 98 0.89 -1.33 -19.32
N ASP A 99 0.57 -2.08 -20.38
CA ASP A 99 -0.69 -2.79 -20.54
C ASP A 99 -0.53 -4.24 -20.08
N PHE A 100 -0.57 -4.41 -18.76
CA PHE A 100 -0.62 -5.71 -18.09
C PHE A 100 -1.52 -5.63 -16.87
N SER A 101 -2.17 -6.73 -16.56
CA SER A 101 -3.03 -6.87 -15.39
C SER A 101 -2.22 -7.14 -14.13
N TYR A 102 -2.85 -6.92 -12.97
CA TYR A 102 -2.28 -7.30 -11.68
C TYR A 102 -1.94 -8.80 -11.60
N GLN A 103 -2.80 -9.66 -12.17
CA GLN A 103 -2.55 -11.11 -12.17
C GLN A 103 -1.28 -11.46 -12.96
N GLU A 104 -1.11 -10.88 -14.15
CA GLU A 104 0.10 -11.07 -14.97
C GLU A 104 1.36 -10.57 -14.24
N LEU A 105 1.27 -9.44 -13.54
CA LEU A 105 2.35 -8.91 -12.70
C LEU A 105 2.77 -9.92 -11.62
N ILE A 106 1.81 -10.46 -10.87
CA ILE A 106 2.10 -11.43 -9.79
C ILE A 106 2.69 -12.73 -10.35
N ASP A 107 2.13 -13.26 -11.43
CA ASP A 107 2.63 -14.49 -12.04
C ASP A 107 4.05 -14.31 -12.60
N MET A 108 4.34 -13.16 -13.21
CA MET A 108 5.68 -12.79 -13.65
C MET A 108 6.65 -12.71 -12.46
N LEU A 109 6.27 -12.06 -11.36
CA LEU A 109 7.13 -11.94 -10.17
C LEU A 109 7.44 -13.30 -9.54
N LYS A 110 6.45 -14.20 -9.48
CA LYS A 110 6.63 -15.59 -9.01
C LYS A 110 7.59 -16.38 -9.91
N ALA A 111 7.50 -16.19 -11.23
CA ALA A 111 8.40 -16.82 -12.19
C ALA A 111 9.83 -16.23 -12.17
N ASN A 112 10.00 -15.00 -11.66
CA ASN A 112 11.25 -14.25 -11.65
C ASN A 112 11.68 -13.84 -10.23
N PRO A 113 12.00 -14.81 -9.33
CA PRO A 113 12.30 -14.51 -7.92
C PRO A 113 13.55 -13.65 -7.72
N TYR A 114 14.41 -13.50 -8.73
CA TYR A 114 15.56 -12.60 -8.66
C TYR A 114 15.14 -11.13 -8.54
N ILE A 115 13.97 -10.74 -9.06
CA ILE A 115 13.47 -9.36 -8.98
C ILE A 115 13.21 -8.97 -7.53
N TYR A 116 12.59 -9.86 -6.76
CA TYR A 116 12.40 -9.67 -5.31
C TYR A 116 13.74 -9.47 -4.59
N ASN A 117 14.77 -10.25 -4.97
CA ASN A 117 16.07 -10.16 -4.30
C ASN A 117 16.75 -8.79 -4.46
N LEU A 118 16.41 -8.03 -5.51
CA LEU A 118 16.99 -6.71 -5.78
C LEU A 118 16.73 -5.74 -4.63
N ASN A 119 15.51 -5.70 -4.09
CA ASN A 119 15.13 -4.67 -3.11
C ASN A 119 14.48 -5.22 -1.83
N HIS A 120 14.37 -6.55 -1.64
CA HIS A 120 13.79 -7.10 -0.40
C HIS A 120 14.53 -6.69 0.89
N HIS A 121 15.80 -6.32 0.77
CA HIS A 121 16.64 -5.90 1.89
C HIS A 121 16.46 -4.42 2.25
N VAL A 122 15.72 -3.66 1.42
CA VAL A 122 15.40 -2.26 1.67
C VAL A 122 14.37 -2.20 2.79
N THR A 123 14.84 -1.80 3.97
CA THR A 123 13.97 -1.56 5.11
C THR A 123 13.19 -0.27 4.90
N GLN A 124 11.85 -0.36 4.92
CA GLN A 124 11.01 0.84 4.98
C GLN A 124 11.43 1.65 6.21
N LYS A 125 11.80 2.92 6.02
CA LYS A 125 12.15 3.80 7.14
C LYS A 125 10.97 3.83 8.11
N GLU A 126 11.21 3.43 9.35
CA GLU A 126 10.20 3.59 10.40
C GLU A 126 9.92 5.07 10.54
N VAL A 127 8.64 5.44 10.45
CA VAL A 127 8.28 6.82 10.72
C VAL A 127 8.28 7.00 12.23
N ILE A 128 9.31 7.66 12.72
CA ILE A 128 9.45 8.03 14.13
C ILE A 128 8.42 9.12 14.40
N SER A 129 7.34 8.77 15.12
CA SER A 129 6.40 9.72 15.72
C SER A 129 6.86 10.16 17.09
#